data_AF-A0A935BWQ1-F1
#
_entry.id   AF-A0A935BWQ1-F1
#
_cell.length_a   1.000
_cell.length_b   1.000
_cell.length_c   1.000
_cell.angle_alpha   90.00
_cell.angle_beta   90.00
_cell.angle_gamma   90.00
#
_symmetry.space_group_name_H-M   'P 1'
#
loop_
_entity.id
_entity.type
_entity.pdbx_description
1 polymer ?
#
loop_
_entity_poly.entity_id
_entity_poly.type
_entity_poly.pdbx_seq_one_letter_code
_entity_poly.pdbx_strand_id
1 'polypeptide(L)'
;MLTFLPDAIDIAPEVLQAVSAVPTLRGYGTPPSGIDLGVAALSATSQGGALLHLLGGSARTIVGSAEKLEEAGATAWTDVTRTASAYAAGANRWRFAQFGNTSLAINLATVLQQSASGAFADVANAPKAALIEAASGFVMLANTDDASLGISGGPNAAQEHRWWCSQIFNPTGTWAP
;
A
#
# COMPACT_ATOMS: atom_id res chain seq x y z
N MET A 1 39.18 0.32 -1.04
CA MET A 1 38.63 0.16 0.32
C MET A 1 37.93 -1.18 0.33
N LEU A 2 38.50 -2.19 0.99
CA LEU A 2 37.87 -3.51 1.12
C LEU A 2 36.69 -3.36 2.08
N THR A 3 35.48 -3.46 1.55
CA THR A 3 34.26 -3.51 2.36
C THR A 3 34.29 -4.82 3.15
N PHE A 4 33.91 -4.78 4.43
CA PHE A 4 33.82 -5.97 5.26
C PHE A 4 32.70 -6.88 4.73
N LEU A 5 33.06 -8.05 4.17
CA LEU A 5 32.16 -9.13 3.80
C LEU A 5 32.54 -10.37 4.62
N PRO A 6 31.94 -10.58 5.81
CA PRO A 6 32.33 -11.66 6.73
C PRO A 6 32.02 -13.07 6.19
N ASP A 7 31.31 -13.17 5.07
CA ASP A 7 30.94 -14.38 4.35
C ASP A 7 31.71 -14.57 3.03
N ALA A 8 32.59 -13.65 2.67
CA ALA A 8 33.40 -13.78 1.46
C ALA A 8 34.55 -14.78 1.67
N ILE A 9 34.71 -15.69 0.71
CA ILE A 9 35.87 -16.58 0.64
C ILE A 9 37.13 -15.78 0.27
N ASP A 10 38.19 -15.94 1.08
CA ASP A 10 39.48 -15.22 0.96
C ASP A 10 40.27 -15.52 -0.33
N ILE A 11 39.83 -16.52 -1.11
CA ILE A 11 40.59 -17.02 -2.27
C ILE A 11 40.15 -16.41 -3.62
N ALA A 12 38.96 -15.80 -3.73
CA ALA A 12 38.52 -15.17 -5.00
C ALA A 12 37.32 -14.22 -4.81
N PRO A 13 37.52 -12.99 -4.29
CA PRO A 13 36.43 -12.02 -4.09
C PRO A 13 35.76 -11.56 -5.41
N GLU A 14 36.36 -11.80 -6.57
CA GLU A 14 35.83 -11.39 -7.89
C GLU A 14 34.81 -12.38 -8.50
N VAL A 15 34.56 -13.53 -7.87
CA VAL A 15 33.65 -14.58 -8.37
C VAL A 15 32.30 -14.57 -7.65
N LEU A 16 31.97 -13.48 -6.94
CA LEU A 16 30.64 -13.31 -6.35
C LEU A 16 29.67 -12.76 -7.39
N GLN A 17 29.01 -13.67 -8.11
CA GLN A 17 27.92 -13.31 -9.02
C GLN A 17 26.64 -13.07 -8.22
N ALA A 18 25.92 -11.98 -8.53
CA ALA A 18 24.57 -11.77 -8.02
C ALA A 18 23.66 -12.92 -8.49
N VAL A 19 23.17 -13.71 -7.54
CA VAL A 19 22.25 -14.82 -7.79
C VAL A 19 20.91 -14.52 -7.12
N SER A 20 19.82 -14.60 -7.91
CA SER A 20 18.46 -14.54 -7.38
C SER A 20 18.05 -15.94 -6.94
N ALA A 21 18.32 -16.28 -5.68
CA ALA A 21 18.00 -17.58 -5.11
C ALA A 21 17.50 -17.45 -3.66
N VAL A 22 16.73 -18.44 -3.20
CA VAL A 22 16.19 -18.50 -1.84
C VAL A 22 17.05 -19.43 -0.99
N PRO A 23 17.57 -18.99 0.17
CA PRO A 23 18.28 -19.87 1.09
C PRO A 23 17.39 -21.01 1.59
N THR A 24 17.91 -22.23 1.56
CA THR A 24 17.27 -23.44 2.09
C THR A 24 18.24 -24.19 3.00
N LEU A 25 17.74 -25.16 3.76
CA LEU A 25 18.59 -26.05 4.58
C LEU A 25 19.61 -26.86 3.77
N ARG A 26 19.48 -26.94 2.44
CA ARG A 26 20.36 -27.70 1.53
C ARG A 26 21.18 -26.81 0.59
N GLY A 27 21.23 -25.51 0.83
CA GLY A 27 21.87 -24.52 -0.05
C GLY A 27 20.83 -23.61 -0.72
N TYR A 28 21.07 -23.19 -1.96
CA TYR A 28 20.20 -22.25 -2.66
C TYR A 28 19.17 -22.96 -3.53
N GLY A 29 17.89 -22.60 -3.37
CA GLY A 29 16.79 -23.03 -4.22
C GLY A 29 16.38 -21.94 -5.21
N THR A 30 15.75 -22.35 -6.32
CA THR A 30 15.12 -21.41 -7.26
C THR A 30 14.03 -20.61 -6.54
N PRO A 31 13.92 -19.29 -6.78
CA PRO A 31 12.79 -18.53 -6.26
C PRO A 31 11.47 -19.12 -6.79
N PRO A 32 10.37 -19.01 -6.03
CA PRO A 32 9.06 -19.45 -6.51
C PRO A 32 8.75 -18.82 -7.87
N SER A 33 8.29 -19.62 -8.84
CA SER A 33 7.82 -19.10 -10.10
C SER A 33 6.53 -18.31 -9.88
N GLY A 34 6.35 -17.24 -10.66
CA GLY A 34 5.07 -16.53 -10.70
C GLY A 34 3.95 -17.48 -11.08
N ILE A 35 2.78 -17.32 -10.45
CA ILE A 35 1.55 -18.00 -10.81
C ILE A 35 0.72 -17.03 -11.65
N ASP A 36 0.29 -17.46 -12.83
CA ASP A 36 -0.73 -16.73 -13.56
C ASP A 36 -2.08 -16.98 -12.90
N LEU A 37 -2.70 -15.89 -12.43
CA LEU A 37 -4.02 -15.94 -11.79
C LEU A 37 -5.16 -16.05 -12.82
N GLY A 38 -4.86 -16.02 -14.13
CA GLY A 38 -5.86 -16.05 -15.20
C GLY A 38 -6.64 -14.74 -15.33
N VAL A 39 -6.15 -13.67 -14.72
CA VAL A 39 -6.72 -12.32 -14.81
C VAL A 39 -6.00 -11.56 -15.90
N ALA A 40 -6.72 -10.80 -16.71
CA ALA A 40 -6.16 -9.94 -17.75
C ALA A 40 -5.05 -9.01 -17.22
N ALA A 41 -4.27 -8.43 -18.13
CA ALA A 41 -3.28 -7.41 -17.76
C ALA A 41 -3.95 -6.18 -17.14
N LEU A 42 -3.28 -5.56 -16.16
CA LEU A 42 -3.65 -4.27 -15.60
C LEU A 42 -3.59 -3.18 -16.68
N SER A 43 -4.38 -2.12 -16.53
CA SER A 43 -4.41 -1.03 -17.51
C SER A 43 -3.16 -0.14 -17.46
N ALA A 44 -2.41 -0.19 -16.34
CA ALA A 44 -1.19 0.57 -16.13
C ALA A 44 -0.23 -0.16 -15.18
N THR A 45 0.99 0.40 -15.01
CA THR A 45 2.01 -0.15 -14.10
C THR A 45 1.49 -0.18 -12.66
N SER A 46 1.61 -1.35 -12.02
CA SER A 46 1.30 -1.53 -10.60
C SER A 46 2.25 -0.72 -9.73
N GLN A 47 1.68 0.04 -8.80
CA GLN A 47 2.38 0.82 -7.79
C GLN A 47 2.06 0.33 -6.38
N GLY A 48 1.54 -0.88 -6.24
CA GLY A 48 1.17 -1.49 -4.97
C GLY A 48 -0.19 -2.16 -5.05
N GLY A 49 -0.36 -3.24 -4.29
CA GLY A 49 -1.63 -3.96 -4.22
C GLY A 49 -1.72 -4.74 -2.92
N ALA A 50 -2.94 -5.17 -2.60
CA ALA A 50 -3.22 -5.95 -1.41
C ALA A 50 -4.38 -6.92 -1.65
N LEU A 51 -4.34 -8.05 -0.92
CA LEU A 51 -5.46 -8.95 -0.72
C LEU A 51 -6.13 -8.58 0.62
N LEU A 52 -7.38 -8.16 0.56
CA LEU A 52 -8.11 -7.57 1.68
C LEU A 52 -9.27 -8.46 2.07
N HIS A 53 -9.25 -9.01 3.28
CA HIS A 53 -10.27 -9.94 3.76
C HIS A 53 -11.44 -9.20 4.42
N LEU A 54 -12.65 -9.47 3.95
CA LEU A 54 -13.88 -8.96 4.55
C LEU A 54 -14.36 -9.89 5.67
N LEU A 55 -15.17 -9.37 6.59
CA LEU A 55 -15.74 -10.14 7.71
C LEU A 55 -16.66 -11.27 7.24
N GLY A 56 -17.20 -11.15 6.01
CA GLY A 56 -18.02 -12.20 5.38
C GLY A 56 -17.22 -13.38 4.81
N GLY A 57 -15.89 -13.39 4.95
CA GLY A 57 -15.02 -14.46 4.45
C GLY A 57 -14.62 -14.31 2.97
N SER A 58 -15.21 -13.37 2.24
CA SER A 58 -14.73 -12.97 0.91
C SER A 58 -13.47 -12.11 1.01
N ALA A 59 -12.72 -12.04 -0.09
CA ALA A 59 -11.55 -11.19 -0.19
C ALA A 59 -11.64 -10.30 -1.44
N ARG A 60 -11.01 -9.13 -1.37
CA ARG A 60 -10.86 -8.18 -2.46
C ARG A 60 -9.39 -8.07 -2.80
N THR A 61 -9.01 -8.29 -4.06
CA THR A 61 -7.65 -8.04 -4.52
C THR A 61 -7.64 -6.70 -5.24
N ILE A 62 -6.93 -5.72 -4.70
CA ILE A 62 -6.93 -4.36 -5.24
C ILE A 62 -5.49 -3.99 -5.58
N VAL A 63 -5.31 -3.42 -6.76
CA VAL A 63 -4.02 -2.91 -7.24
C VAL A 63 -4.19 -1.46 -7.63
N GLY A 64 -3.26 -0.62 -7.21
CA GLY A 64 -3.22 0.79 -7.58
C GLY A 64 -2.15 1.07 -8.62
N SER A 65 -2.47 1.99 -9.53
CA SER A 65 -1.57 2.60 -10.50
C SER A 65 -1.50 4.11 -10.27
N ALA A 66 -0.83 4.83 -11.18
CA ALA A 66 -0.68 6.28 -11.08
C ALA A 66 -2.04 7.01 -11.07
N GLU A 67 -3.01 6.48 -11.80
CA GLU A 67 -4.30 7.13 -12.06
C GLU A 67 -5.50 6.37 -11.50
N LYS A 68 -5.36 5.07 -11.22
CA LYS A 68 -6.49 4.18 -10.93
C LYS A 68 -6.28 3.24 -9.75
N LEU A 69 -7.37 2.86 -9.11
CA LEU A 69 -7.47 1.64 -8.32
C LEU A 69 -8.29 0.62 -9.10
N GLU A 70 -7.78 -0.59 -9.25
CA GLU A 70 -8.40 -1.67 -10.00
C GLU A 70 -8.60 -2.90 -9.10
N GLU A 71 -9.79 -3.49 -9.12
CA GLU A 71 -10.15 -4.68 -8.34
C GLU A 71 -10.19 -5.92 -9.24
N ALA A 72 -9.57 -7.01 -8.79
CA ALA A 72 -9.56 -8.26 -9.54
C ALA A 72 -10.93 -8.94 -9.48
N GLY A 73 -11.50 -9.22 -10.65
CA GLY A 73 -12.57 -10.19 -10.83
C GLY A 73 -12.02 -11.58 -11.16
N ALA A 74 -12.87 -12.44 -11.74
CA ALA A 74 -12.47 -13.79 -12.13
C ALA A 74 -11.48 -13.81 -13.31
N THR A 75 -11.64 -12.91 -14.27
CA THR A 75 -10.82 -12.86 -15.51
C THR A 75 -10.38 -11.46 -15.91
N ALA A 76 -10.87 -10.42 -15.24
CA ALA A 76 -10.63 -9.03 -15.62
C ALA A 76 -10.46 -8.13 -14.39
N TRP A 77 -9.78 -7.01 -14.59
CA TRP A 77 -9.69 -5.92 -13.62
C TRP A 77 -10.85 -4.96 -13.83
N THR A 78 -11.51 -4.57 -12.74
CA THR A 78 -12.59 -3.58 -12.74
C THR A 78 -12.07 -2.29 -12.15
N ASP A 79 -12.29 -1.17 -12.83
CA ASP A 79 -11.96 0.15 -12.31
C ASP A 79 -12.84 0.46 -11.09
N VAL A 80 -12.21 0.63 -9.93
CA VAL A 80 -12.84 1.02 -8.67
C VAL A 80 -12.30 2.36 -8.18
N THR A 81 -11.72 3.15 -9.08
CA THR A 81 -11.30 4.53 -8.80
C THR A 81 -12.48 5.35 -8.32
N ARG A 82 -12.21 6.32 -7.44
CA ARG A 82 -13.24 7.27 -7.00
C ARG A 82 -13.94 7.94 -8.18
N THR A 83 -15.24 8.17 -8.04
CA THR A 83 -16.08 8.72 -9.12
C THR A 83 -15.77 10.18 -9.44
N ALA A 84 -15.16 10.91 -8.51
CA ALA A 84 -14.87 12.33 -8.67
C ALA A 84 -13.81 12.61 -9.74
N SER A 85 -12.73 11.83 -9.78
CA SER A 85 -11.62 11.98 -10.73
C SER A 85 -10.59 10.86 -10.57
N ALA A 86 -9.77 10.67 -11.61
CA ALA A 86 -8.56 9.88 -11.55
C ALA A 86 -7.58 10.41 -10.47
N TYR A 87 -6.69 9.53 -10.01
CA TYR A 87 -5.64 9.88 -9.08
C TYR A 87 -4.46 10.56 -9.79
N ALA A 88 -3.67 11.30 -9.02
CA ALA A 88 -2.39 11.86 -9.45
C ALA A 88 -1.29 11.32 -8.53
N ALA A 89 -1.15 9.99 -8.47
CA ALA A 89 -0.23 9.34 -7.52
C ALA A 89 1.26 9.52 -7.89
N GLY A 90 1.55 9.86 -9.15
CA GLY A 90 2.93 10.02 -9.63
C GLY A 90 3.68 8.70 -9.52
N ALA A 91 4.79 8.69 -8.77
CA ALA A 91 5.59 7.49 -8.49
C ALA A 91 5.32 6.91 -7.08
N ASN A 92 4.33 7.44 -6.35
CA ASN A 92 4.11 7.02 -4.98
C ASN A 92 3.49 5.63 -4.90
N ARG A 93 3.90 4.87 -3.89
CA ARG A 93 3.44 3.50 -3.67
C ARG A 93 2.09 3.49 -2.95
N TRP A 94 1.14 2.71 -3.48
CA TRP A 94 -0.10 2.40 -2.78
C TRP A 94 0.13 1.43 -1.62
N ARG A 95 -0.46 1.76 -0.48
CA ARG A 95 -0.55 0.91 0.71
C ARG A 95 -1.99 0.82 1.15
N PHE A 96 -2.34 -0.33 1.71
CA PHE A 96 -3.72 -0.67 2.02
C PHE A 96 -3.81 -1.17 3.46
N ALA A 97 -4.95 -0.91 4.09
CA ALA A 97 -5.32 -1.53 5.35
C ALA A 97 -6.78 -1.97 5.29
N GLN A 98 -7.11 -2.98 6.08
CA GLN A 98 -8.47 -3.48 6.21
C GLN A 98 -9.00 -3.19 7.61
N PHE A 99 -10.18 -2.58 7.68
CA PHE A 99 -10.85 -2.28 8.94
C PHE A 99 -12.28 -2.80 8.92
N GLY A 100 -12.49 -3.99 9.49
CA GLY A 100 -13.76 -4.70 9.36
C GLY A 100 -14.08 -5.00 7.89
N ASN A 101 -15.16 -4.44 7.36
CA ASN A 101 -15.50 -4.52 5.93
C ASN A 101 -15.01 -3.33 5.09
N THR A 102 -14.40 -2.33 5.72
CA THR A 102 -13.91 -1.13 5.03
C THR A 102 -12.46 -1.34 4.60
N SER A 103 -12.24 -1.38 3.29
CA SER A 103 -10.91 -1.37 2.68
C SER A 103 -10.43 0.08 2.56
N LEU A 104 -9.19 0.33 2.98
CA LEU A 104 -8.57 1.65 3.00
C LEU A 104 -7.33 1.65 2.10
N ALA A 105 -7.08 2.75 1.39
CA ALA A 105 -5.93 2.90 0.49
C ALA A 105 -5.31 4.29 0.59
N ILE A 106 -3.98 4.36 0.59
CA ILE A 106 -3.21 5.61 0.68
C ILE A 106 -1.92 5.55 -0.15
N ASN A 107 -1.43 6.70 -0.60
CA ASN A 107 -0.22 6.85 -1.42
C ASN A 107 0.52 8.19 -1.24
N LEU A 108 0.28 8.95 -0.17
CA LEU A 108 0.80 10.31 0.11
C LEU A 108 0.35 11.43 -0.87
N ALA A 109 0.07 11.14 -2.14
CA ALA A 109 -0.36 12.15 -3.10
C ALA A 109 -1.85 12.51 -2.97
N THR A 110 -2.66 11.53 -2.61
CA THR A 110 -4.11 11.62 -2.51
C THR A 110 -4.56 11.49 -1.06
N VAL A 111 -5.70 12.10 -0.72
CA VAL A 111 -6.35 11.89 0.57
C VAL A 111 -6.70 10.40 0.75
N LEU A 112 -6.85 9.97 2.00
CA LEU A 112 -7.22 8.59 2.32
C LEU A 112 -8.47 8.17 1.55
N GLN A 113 -8.40 7.01 0.92
CA GLN A 113 -9.50 6.41 0.19
C GLN A 113 -10.12 5.30 1.02
N GLN A 114 -11.44 5.18 0.96
CA GLN A 114 -12.18 4.05 1.54
C GLN A 114 -13.13 3.39 0.54
N SER A 115 -13.39 2.10 0.72
CA SER A 115 -14.43 1.37 0.00
C SER A 115 -14.89 0.16 0.82
N ALA A 116 -16.20 0.00 1.00
CA ALA A 116 -16.78 -1.25 1.48
C ALA A 116 -17.10 -2.23 0.32
N SER A 117 -17.43 -1.68 -0.85
CA SER A 117 -17.62 -2.38 -2.11
C SER A 117 -17.55 -1.37 -3.27
N GLY A 118 -17.18 -1.85 -4.47
CA GLY A 118 -17.12 -1.01 -5.66
C GLY A 118 -16.15 0.16 -5.54
N ALA A 119 -16.50 1.29 -6.16
CA ALA A 119 -15.64 2.47 -6.25
C ALA A 119 -15.23 3.01 -4.87
N PHE A 120 -14.00 3.50 -4.78
CA PHE A 120 -13.49 4.19 -3.60
C PHE A 120 -14.10 5.59 -3.45
N ALA A 121 -14.00 6.15 -2.25
CA ALA A 121 -14.35 7.52 -1.94
C ALA A 121 -13.31 8.15 -1.03
N ASP A 122 -13.15 9.47 -1.15
CA ASP A 122 -12.30 10.25 -0.27
C ASP A 122 -12.85 10.18 1.18
N VAL A 123 -11.98 9.90 2.14
CA VAL A 123 -12.27 10.05 3.57
C VAL A 123 -12.08 11.51 3.94
N ALA A 124 -13.16 12.15 4.37
CA ALA A 124 -13.11 13.53 4.84
C ALA A 124 -12.21 13.65 6.08
N ASN A 125 -11.49 14.76 6.20
CA ASN A 125 -10.68 15.11 7.37
C ASN A 125 -9.54 14.11 7.73
N ALA A 126 -9.15 13.22 6.81
CA ALA A 126 -7.96 12.39 6.96
C ALA A 126 -6.75 13.07 6.27
N PRO A 127 -5.55 13.04 6.88
CA PRO A 127 -4.35 13.53 6.20
C PRO A 127 -3.99 12.61 5.03
N LYS A 128 -3.21 13.12 4.07
CA LYS A 128 -2.50 12.23 3.15
C LYS A 128 -1.37 11.55 3.91
N ALA A 129 -1.00 10.33 3.54
CA ALA A 129 0.09 9.62 4.23
C ALA A 129 0.81 8.63 3.32
N ALA A 130 2.10 8.38 3.57
CA ALA A 130 2.79 7.33 2.85
C ALA A 130 2.48 5.94 3.44
N LEU A 131 2.21 5.85 4.74
CA LEU A 131 2.06 4.61 5.50
C LEU A 131 0.68 4.54 6.13
N ILE A 132 0.11 3.33 6.19
CA ILE A 132 -1.18 3.03 6.83
C ILE A 132 -1.12 1.67 7.50
N GLU A 133 -1.65 1.57 8.72
CA GLU A 133 -1.78 0.31 9.46
C GLU A 133 -3.06 0.32 10.30
N ALA A 134 -3.79 -0.80 10.34
CA ALA A 134 -4.91 -0.98 11.28
C ALA A 134 -4.42 -1.67 12.55
N ALA A 135 -4.64 -1.05 13.72
CA ALA A 135 -4.13 -1.54 15.00
C ALA A 135 -5.13 -1.30 16.14
N SER A 136 -5.55 -2.38 16.83
CA SER A 136 -6.36 -2.32 18.06
C SER A 136 -7.61 -1.41 17.98
N GLY A 137 -8.33 -1.43 16.84
CA GLY A 137 -9.52 -0.59 16.63
C GLY A 137 -9.23 0.82 16.13
N PHE A 138 -7.97 1.16 15.87
CA PHE A 138 -7.56 2.39 15.19
C PHE A 138 -7.04 2.09 13.78
N VAL A 139 -7.00 3.14 12.97
CA VAL A 139 -6.14 3.21 11.79
C VAL A 139 -5.09 4.28 12.06
N MET A 140 -3.83 3.90 11.87
CA MET A 140 -2.67 4.75 12.03
C MET A 140 -2.16 5.15 10.65
N LEU A 141 -1.87 6.43 10.47
CA LEU A 141 -1.22 6.98 9.29
C LEU A 141 0.12 7.56 9.68
N ALA A 142 1.16 7.38 8.87
CA ALA A 142 2.49 7.92 9.14
C ALA A 142 3.17 8.45 7.88
N ASN A 143 4.15 9.35 8.06
CA ASN A 143 4.72 10.18 7.00
C ASN A 143 3.60 10.92 6.27
N THR A 144 3.09 11.97 6.92
CA THR A 144 1.81 12.59 6.57
C THR A 144 1.99 13.93 5.88
N ASP A 145 1.04 14.26 5.02
CA ASP A 145 0.90 15.58 4.41
C ASP A 145 -0.56 16.04 4.57
N ASP A 146 -0.75 16.96 5.50
CA ASP A 146 -2.00 17.66 5.77
C ASP A 146 -2.02 19.09 5.21
N ALA A 147 -1.07 19.44 4.33
CA ALA A 147 -1.02 20.74 3.70
C ALA A 147 -2.31 21.01 2.92
N SER A 148 -2.86 22.21 3.13
CA SER A 148 -4.07 22.70 2.44
C SER A 148 -5.34 21.87 2.68
N LEU A 149 -5.35 20.95 3.65
CA LEU A 149 -6.56 20.17 3.98
C LEU A 149 -7.41 20.82 5.08
N GLY A 150 -6.88 21.80 5.81
CA GLY A 150 -7.62 22.53 6.85
C GLY A 150 -8.04 21.63 8.02
N ILE A 151 -7.29 20.57 8.29
CA ILE A 151 -7.59 19.58 9.33
C ILE A 151 -7.12 20.12 10.68
N SER A 152 -7.94 19.98 11.71
CA SER A 152 -7.60 20.39 13.07
C SER A 152 -6.57 19.44 13.70
N GLY A 153 -5.57 19.97 14.41
CA GLY A 153 -4.45 19.20 14.99
C GLY A 153 -3.07 19.62 14.46
N GLY A 154 -3.05 20.23 13.27
CA GLY A 154 -1.91 20.97 12.70
C GLY A 154 -0.74 20.10 12.22
N PRO A 155 0.38 20.74 11.85
CA PRO A 155 0.62 22.08 11.29
C PRO A 155 0.06 22.37 9.90
N ASN A 156 -0.73 21.50 9.26
CA ASN A 156 -1.13 21.66 7.87
C ASN A 156 0.08 21.74 6.93
N ALA A 157 0.98 20.76 7.05
CA ALA A 157 2.24 20.71 6.30
C ALA A 157 2.77 19.29 6.13
N ALA A 158 3.46 19.03 5.01
CA ALA A 158 4.17 17.79 4.75
C ALA A 158 5.26 17.51 5.80
N GLN A 159 5.12 16.39 6.52
CA GLN A 159 5.91 16.05 7.69
C GLN A 159 6.13 14.53 7.80
N GLU A 160 7.35 14.10 7.48
CA GLU A 160 7.74 12.69 7.35
C GLU A 160 7.76 11.91 8.68
N HIS A 161 7.97 12.60 9.81
CA HIS A 161 8.05 11.98 11.14
C HIS A 161 6.74 12.07 11.93
N ARG A 162 5.65 12.51 11.31
CA ARG A 162 4.35 12.61 11.98
C ARG A 162 3.53 11.33 11.79
N TRP A 163 2.76 11.00 12.82
CA TRP A 163 1.67 10.05 12.77
C TRP A 163 0.31 10.72 13.00
N TRP A 164 -0.75 10.04 12.59
CA TRP A 164 -2.13 10.37 12.95
C TRP A 164 -2.87 9.08 13.28
N CYS A 165 -3.86 9.16 14.15
CA CYS A 165 -4.79 8.08 14.45
C CYS A 165 -6.22 8.49 14.10
N SER A 166 -7.01 7.52 13.64
CA SER A 166 -8.44 7.68 13.44
C SER A 166 -9.17 7.74 14.78
N GLN A 167 -10.46 8.07 14.75
CA GLN A 167 -11.36 7.79 15.87
C GLN A 167 -11.41 6.27 16.11
N ILE A 168 -11.47 5.86 17.38
CA ILE A 168 -11.60 4.46 17.75
C ILE A 168 -12.86 3.85 17.11
N PHE A 169 -12.70 2.69 16.47
CA PHE A 169 -13.75 1.95 15.74
C PHE A 169 -14.42 2.72 14.59
N ASN A 170 -13.89 3.88 14.20
CA ASN A 170 -14.43 4.70 13.13
C ASN A 170 -13.29 5.26 12.26
N PRO A 171 -12.79 4.48 11.29
CA PRO A 171 -11.65 4.88 10.46
C PRO A 171 -11.96 6.03 9.49
N THR A 172 -13.22 6.45 9.39
CA THR A 172 -13.67 7.54 8.52
C THR A 172 -14.17 8.74 9.30
N GLY A 173 -14.02 8.72 10.63
CA GLY A 173 -14.44 9.79 11.53
C GLY A 173 -13.39 10.88 11.64
N THR A 174 -13.23 11.40 12.86
CA THR A 174 -12.22 12.41 13.18
C THR A 174 -10.83 11.79 13.22
N TRP A 175 -9.81 12.55 12.84
CA TRP A 175 -8.41 12.19 12.91
C TRP A 175 -7.68 13.12 13.89
N ALA A 176 -6.70 12.58 14.61
CA ALA A 176 -5.84 13.34 15.52
C ALA A 176 -4.35 12.96 15.33
N PRO A 177 -3.42 13.92 15.42
CA PRO A 177 -1.97 13.66 15.34
C PRO A 177 -1.39 13.09 16.64
#